data_AF-A0A2E3HT26-F1
#
_entry.id   AF-A0A2E3HT26-F1
#
_cell.length_a   1.000
_cell.length_b   1.000
_cell.length_c   1.000
_cell.angle_alpha   90.00
_cell.angle_beta   90.00
_cell.angle_gamma   90.00
#
_symmetry.space_group_name_H-M   'P 1'
#
loop_
_entity.id
_entity.type
_entity.pdbx_description
1 polymer ?
#
loop_
_entity_poly.entity_id
_entity_poly.type
_entity_poly.pdbx_seq_one_letter_code
_entity_poly.pdbx_strand_id
1 'polypeptide(L)'
;MLSDSKTANKSEGIEVSRMSNWHIITSEGATVSDEYAMEEFQNWFEKATGIYLPIYTDKKKADGHIYIGRASVLNQSEIGDEGFHIIVEYNRIVIAGGDTRGTLYGVYQFLENSLGIRFLTDDHTHVPDGYNLTIYFDNYAYNPPFSFRWSFYRENSESPEFAARRRVNTVTPAEKLGGSVPQQLINHSFHQLVPFDKYGEKHPEYYALVDGKRHTDTQGGGPQLCVTNSEVVQIAAESAIEHLKKHPEKKNISVSQADTENYCRCDTCETINQAEETPMGSQLSFVNSVAKLIQKAYPKVKVGTLAYWYTRQVPKTMRPAPNVQIQLCSIECCTLHTIDDPNCEKNRSFCQDMDDWGRICNDIWIWNYNTNFSCYDLPFPNLHVIGPNIRYFLKNNAKGAFMQANGNGLTGEFSDLRNYIISSLLWNPELDGNDVLEEFIQLHYQNSAKPISKYLTMIHDNAIQREVHPNCFPSAKEVGLDLEISKKGLDYFNQALELADNHTVRARVEKASICAYKAIILTGENLEKEKRKKIINQYISLAEKYNMTHASEHKLATEYFTEIRL
;
A
#
# COMPACT_ATOMS: atom_id res chain seq x y z
N MET A 1 9.32 -15.51 16.73
CA MET A 1 10.70 -15.20 17.17
C MET A 1 11.38 -14.49 16.01
N LEU A 2 11.35 -13.17 16.00
CA LEU A 2 12.15 -12.33 15.11
C LEU A 2 12.88 -11.35 16.00
N SER A 3 14.05 -11.76 16.48
CA SER A 3 14.95 -10.95 17.27
C SER A 3 16.35 -11.15 16.74
N ASP A 4 16.68 -10.46 15.65
CA ASP A 4 18.07 -10.28 15.24
C ASP A 4 18.40 -8.80 15.23
N SER A 5 18.41 -8.20 16.43
CA SER A 5 19.27 -7.04 16.69
C SER A 5 20.61 -7.56 17.19
N LYS A 6 21.63 -7.44 16.35
CA LYS A 6 23.03 -7.73 16.69
C LYS A 6 23.44 -7.01 17.98
N THR A 7 23.80 -7.81 18.98
CA THR A 7 24.78 -7.56 20.04
C THR A 7 24.72 -6.19 20.74
N ALA A 8 23.79 -6.06 21.68
CA ALA A 8 24.01 -5.30 22.90
C ALA A 8 23.77 -6.25 24.09
N ASN A 9 24.65 -6.23 25.09
CA ASN A 9 24.51 -6.97 26.35
C ASN A 9 23.13 -6.70 26.99
N LYS A 10 22.13 -7.55 26.72
CA LYS A 10 20.80 -7.45 27.35
C LYS A 10 20.68 -8.52 28.44
N SER A 11 21.14 -8.19 29.65
CA SER A 11 20.87 -9.00 30.86
C SER A 11 19.92 -8.31 31.84
N GLU A 12 19.42 -7.10 31.53
CA GLU A 12 18.55 -6.32 32.42
C GLU A 12 17.26 -5.91 31.71
N GLY A 13 16.16 -5.97 32.45
CA GLY A 13 14.82 -5.68 31.97
C GLY A 13 13.80 -5.61 33.11
N ILE A 14 12.57 -5.22 32.76
CA ILE A 14 11.44 -5.13 33.67
C ILE A 14 10.65 -6.44 33.56
N GLU A 15 10.51 -7.17 34.67
CA GLU A 15 9.55 -8.27 34.74
C GLU A 15 8.12 -7.71 34.71
N VAL A 16 7.33 -8.08 33.71
CA VAL A 16 5.96 -7.57 33.53
C VAL A 16 5.10 -7.83 34.76
N SER A 17 5.26 -8.98 35.40
CA SER A 17 4.56 -9.36 36.64
C SER A 17 4.77 -8.37 37.81
N ARG A 18 5.83 -7.54 37.78
CA ARG A 18 6.11 -6.49 38.78
C ARG A 18 5.52 -5.13 38.43
N MET A 19 4.81 -5.02 37.32
CA MET A 19 4.24 -3.75 36.84
C MET A 19 2.85 -3.44 37.41
N SER A 20 2.32 -4.25 38.33
CA SER A 20 0.94 -4.08 38.86
C SER A 20 0.67 -2.75 39.58
N ASN A 21 1.72 -2.07 40.05
CA ASN A 21 1.66 -0.75 40.68
C ASN A 21 2.40 0.32 39.84
N TRP A 22 2.43 0.13 38.51
CA TRP A 22 2.89 1.13 37.56
C TRP A 22 1.73 1.97 37.05
N HIS A 23 2.02 3.22 36.67
CA HIS A 23 1.02 4.13 36.12
C HIS A 23 1.41 4.64 34.74
N ILE A 24 0.41 4.85 33.90
CA ILE A 24 0.57 5.58 32.63
C ILE A 24 0.39 7.06 32.93
N ILE A 25 1.34 7.88 32.50
CA ILE A 25 1.38 9.32 32.75
C ILE A 25 1.23 10.06 31.42
N THR A 26 0.24 10.95 31.37
CA THR A 26 0.11 11.93 30.29
C THR A 26 0.80 13.24 30.66
N SER A 27 1.22 13.99 29.64
CA SER A 27 1.77 15.33 29.83
C SER A 27 0.70 16.42 29.70
N GLU A 28 0.87 17.55 30.41
CA GLU A 28 0.12 18.77 30.10
C GLU A 28 0.33 19.15 28.62
N GLY A 29 -0.76 19.28 27.86
CA GLY A 29 -0.72 19.56 26.41
C GLY A 29 -0.72 18.32 25.51
N ALA A 30 -1.10 17.14 26.01
CA ALA A 30 -1.38 15.98 25.19
C ALA A 30 -2.41 16.29 24.08
N THR A 31 -2.14 15.82 22.87
CA THR A 31 -3.09 15.90 21.76
C THR A 31 -4.17 14.83 21.90
N VAL A 32 -5.28 14.97 21.17
CA VAL A 32 -6.33 13.93 21.09
C VAL A 32 -5.73 12.58 20.64
N SER A 33 -4.68 12.60 19.81
CA SER A 33 -4.00 11.37 19.40
C SER A 33 -3.10 10.78 20.49
N ASP A 34 -2.45 11.62 21.32
CA ASP A 34 -1.71 11.15 22.49
C ASP A 34 -2.64 10.51 23.53
N GLU A 35 -3.82 11.10 23.75
CA GLU A 35 -4.87 10.54 24.61
C GLU A 35 -5.29 9.15 24.13
N TYR A 36 -5.62 9.02 22.85
CA TYR A 36 -5.98 7.74 22.26
C TYR A 36 -4.82 6.73 22.27
N ALA A 37 -3.57 7.17 22.10
CA ALA A 37 -2.40 6.30 22.20
C ALA A 37 -2.25 5.68 23.60
N MET A 38 -2.56 6.43 24.66
CA MET A 38 -2.56 5.90 26.02
C MET A 38 -3.65 4.86 26.23
N GLU A 39 -4.84 5.09 25.70
CA GLU A 39 -5.95 4.13 25.77
C GLU A 39 -5.60 2.84 25.01
N GLU A 40 -5.03 2.94 23.82
CA GLU A 40 -4.55 1.77 23.08
C GLU A 40 -3.45 1.03 23.86
N PHE A 41 -2.48 1.74 24.45
CA PHE A 41 -1.46 1.11 25.29
C PHE A 41 -2.11 0.35 26.46
N GLN A 42 -2.96 1.02 27.25
CA GLN A 42 -3.60 0.43 28.43
C GLN A 42 -4.41 -0.83 28.03
N ASN A 43 -5.26 -0.71 27.02
CA ASN A 43 -6.15 -1.79 26.56
C ASN A 43 -5.35 -3.00 26.07
N TRP A 44 -4.32 -2.80 25.24
CA TRP A 44 -3.55 -3.91 24.70
C TRP A 44 -2.57 -4.51 25.71
N PHE A 45 -2.01 -3.68 26.59
CA PHE A 45 -1.19 -4.15 27.70
C PHE A 45 -2.01 -5.02 28.66
N GLU A 46 -3.20 -4.57 29.05
CA GLU A 46 -4.10 -5.35 29.92
C GLU A 46 -4.52 -6.66 29.23
N LYS A 47 -4.89 -6.62 27.94
CA LYS A 47 -5.24 -7.84 27.19
C LYS A 47 -4.11 -8.86 27.12
N ALA A 48 -2.87 -8.40 26.95
CA ALA A 48 -1.71 -9.29 26.86
C ALA A 48 -1.26 -9.80 28.24
N THR A 49 -1.33 -8.97 29.27
CA THR A 49 -0.66 -9.24 30.56
C THR A 49 -1.62 -9.55 31.70
N GLY A 50 -2.91 -9.21 31.57
CA GLY A 50 -3.89 -9.23 32.66
C GLY A 50 -3.69 -8.12 33.70
N ILE A 51 -2.76 -7.18 33.49
CA ILE A 51 -2.46 -6.09 34.42
C ILE A 51 -3.09 -4.79 33.93
N TYR A 52 -3.97 -4.23 34.75
CA TYR A 52 -4.53 -2.90 34.52
C TYR A 52 -3.60 -1.81 35.07
N LEU A 53 -3.18 -0.88 34.21
CA LEU A 53 -2.34 0.26 34.58
C LEU A 53 -3.15 1.56 34.51
N PRO A 54 -3.45 2.25 35.63
CA PRO A 54 -4.25 3.48 35.61
C PRO A 54 -3.52 4.63 34.90
N ILE A 55 -4.31 5.48 34.23
CA ILE A 55 -3.83 6.69 33.55
C ILE A 55 -3.99 7.91 34.49
N TYR A 56 -2.95 8.73 34.59
CA TYR A 56 -2.96 9.99 35.36
C TYR A 56 -2.33 11.15 34.57
N THR A 57 -2.78 12.37 34.87
CA THR A 57 -2.23 13.64 34.33
C THR A 57 -1.00 14.13 35.07
N ASP A 58 -0.79 13.67 36.30
CA ASP A 58 0.33 14.05 37.13
C ASP A 58 1.06 12.81 37.65
N LYS A 59 2.37 12.95 37.84
CA LYS A 59 3.16 11.89 38.48
C LYS A 59 2.61 11.57 39.87
N LYS A 60 2.14 10.34 40.05
CA LYS A 60 1.75 9.77 41.36
C LYS A 60 2.86 8.87 41.89
N LYS A 61 2.87 8.61 43.20
CA LYS A 61 3.75 7.59 43.79
C LYS A 61 3.36 6.22 43.23
N ALA A 62 4.33 5.53 42.64
CA ALA A 62 4.19 4.26 41.93
C ALA A 62 5.56 3.56 41.92
N ASP A 63 5.59 2.27 41.59
CA ASP A 63 6.85 1.53 41.45
C ASP A 63 7.57 1.84 40.13
N GLY A 64 6.82 2.31 39.13
CA GLY A 64 7.34 2.84 37.87
C GLY A 64 6.29 3.61 37.07
N HIS A 65 6.72 4.26 36.00
CA HIS A 65 5.89 5.13 35.17
C HIS A 65 6.09 4.87 33.69
N ILE A 66 5.00 4.95 32.93
CA ILE A 66 5.00 4.90 31.47
C ILE A 66 4.56 6.27 30.97
N TYR A 67 5.48 7.04 30.40
CA TYR A 67 5.20 8.37 29.85
C TYR A 67 4.88 8.23 28.37
N ILE A 68 3.66 8.61 27.97
CA ILE A 68 3.22 8.54 26.57
C ILE A 68 2.82 9.94 26.12
N GLY A 69 3.36 10.36 24.99
CA GLY A 69 3.02 11.62 24.35
C GLY A 69 4.21 12.54 24.15
N ARG A 70 4.02 13.53 23.28
CA ARG A 70 5.08 14.42 22.79
C ARG A 70 5.89 15.12 23.88
N ALA A 71 5.25 15.60 24.95
CA ALA A 71 5.96 16.37 25.98
C ALA A 71 6.86 15.52 26.91
N SER A 72 6.88 14.19 26.72
CA SER A 72 7.71 13.29 27.52
C SER A 72 9.19 13.24 27.11
N VAL A 73 9.57 13.86 25.98
CA VAL A 73 10.96 13.94 25.49
C VAL A 73 11.49 15.38 25.46
N LEU A 74 12.72 15.57 25.96
CA LEU A 74 13.37 16.87 26.12
C LEU A 74 14.00 17.43 24.83
N ASN A 75 14.19 16.63 23.78
CA ASN A 75 14.83 17.06 22.53
C ASN A 75 14.02 16.62 21.30
N GLN A 76 13.08 17.46 20.87
CA GLN A 76 12.11 17.16 19.81
C GLN A 76 12.67 17.34 18.38
N SER A 77 13.84 17.96 18.21
CA SER A 77 14.36 18.34 16.89
C SER A 77 14.80 17.18 15.99
N GLU A 78 14.90 15.95 16.52
CA GLU A 78 15.39 14.78 15.80
C GLU A 78 14.28 13.77 15.40
N ILE A 79 13.03 14.03 15.81
CA ILE A 79 11.88 13.15 15.55
C ILE A 79 11.04 13.77 14.41
N GLY A 80 10.91 13.06 13.29
CA GLY A 80 10.04 13.49 12.19
C GLY A 80 8.54 13.38 12.54
N ASP A 81 7.66 13.92 11.69
CA ASP A 81 6.21 14.02 11.95
C ASP A 81 5.53 12.71 12.39
N GLU A 82 5.97 11.57 11.85
CA GLU A 82 5.49 10.22 12.19
C GLU A 82 6.57 9.36 12.86
N GLY A 83 7.71 9.94 13.20
CA GLY A 83 8.77 9.28 13.94
C GLY A 83 8.46 9.21 15.44
N PHE A 84 9.22 8.37 16.14
CA PHE A 84 9.14 8.25 17.59
C PHE A 84 10.42 7.76 18.23
N HIS A 85 10.44 7.86 19.56
CA HIS A 85 11.47 7.38 20.45
C HIS A 85 10.84 6.58 21.59
N ILE A 86 11.34 5.37 21.79
CA ILE A 86 11.00 4.46 22.89
C ILE A 86 12.24 4.32 23.78
N ILE A 87 12.10 4.62 25.06
CA ILE A 87 13.15 4.42 26.06
C ILE A 87 12.57 3.51 27.15
N VAL A 88 13.26 2.41 27.45
CA VAL A 88 12.91 1.46 28.51
C VAL A 88 14.05 1.39 29.51
N GLU A 89 13.75 1.74 30.76
CA GLU A 89 14.65 1.77 31.91
C GLU A 89 13.97 1.10 33.11
N TYR A 90 14.72 0.84 34.18
CA TYR A 90 14.29 0.06 35.36
C TYR A 90 12.89 0.40 35.91
N ASN A 91 12.57 1.68 36.08
CA ASN A 91 11.28 2.15 36.62
C ASN A 91 10.59 3.17 35.70
N ARG A 92 10.96 3.17 34.42
CA ARG A 92 10.53 4.19 33.48
C ARG A 92 10.45 3.65 32.05
N ILE A 93 9.31 3.85 31.42
CA ILE A 93 9.15 3.70 29.96
C ILE A 93 8.74 5.07 29.41
N VAL A 94 9.33 5.49 28.29
CA VAL A 94 8.96 6.70 27.57
C VAL A 94 8.63 6.32 26.13
N ILE A 95 7.49 6.76 25.63
CA ILE A 95 7.06 6.62 24.24
C ILE A 95 6.61 8.00 23.75
N ALA A 96 7.43 8.64 22.93
CA ALA A 96 7.13 9.97 22.40
C ALA A 96 7.32 9.99 20.89
N GLY A 97 6.42 10.66 20.17
CA GLY A 97 6.60 10.87 18.74
C GLY A 97 6.39 12.30 18.28
N GLY A 98 6.53 12.49 16.97
CA GLY A 98 6.31 13.76 16.28
C GLY A 98 4.83 14.16 16.22
N ASP A 99 4.59 15.33 15.62
CA ASP A 99 3.33 16.10 15.71
C ASP A 99 2.07 15.45 15.14
N THR A 100 2.18 14.34 14.40
CA THR A 100 1.03 13.69 13.77
C THR A 100 0.67 12.37 14.45
N ARG A 101 1.24 11.27 13.95
CA ARG A 101 0.91 9.89 14.35
C ARG A 101 2.04 9.22 15.12
N GLY A 102 3.14 9.93 15.35
CA GLY A 102 4.37 9.38 15.90
C GLY A 102 4.16 8.67 17.24
N THR A 103 3.50 9.32 18.21
CA THR A 103 3.24 8.72 19.53
C THR A 103 2.43 7.43 19.40
N LEU A 104 1.32 7.46 18.65
CA LEU A 104 0.45 6.31 18.44
C LEU A 104 1.19 5.15 17.77
N TYR A 105 2.00 5.44 16.75
CA TYR A 105 2.84 4.43 16.10
C TYR A 105 3.93 3.87 17.02
N GLY A 106 4.50 4.71 17.90
CA GLY A 106 5.44 4.29 18.93
C GLY A 106 4.81 3.34 19.95
N VAL A 107 3.56 3.60 20.35
CA VAL A 107 2.79 2.68 21.22
C VAL A 107 2.61 1.33 20.53
N TYR A 108 2.14 1.32 19.29
CA TYR A 108 1.99 0.06 18.56
C TYR A 108 3.33 -0.67 18.36
N GLN A 109 4.43 0.06 18.09
CA GLN A 109 5.75 -0.54 17.93
C GLN A 109 6.25 -1.15 19.24
N PHE A 110 6.01 -0.46 20.37
CA PHE A 110 6.34 -0.99 21.69
C PHE A 110 5.57 -2.28 21.97
N LEU A 111 4.26 -2.30 21.73
CA LEU A 111 3.41 -3.47 21.94
C LEU A 111 3.85 -4.66 21.06
N GLU A 112 4.22 -4.40 19.80
CA GLU A 112 4.71 -5.42 18.88
C GLU A 112 6.08 -5.97 19.30
N ASN A 113 7.04 -5.10 19.63
CA ASN A 113 8.41 -5.51 19.92
C ASN A 113 8.57 -6.10 21.33
N SER A 114 7.89 -5.53 22.32
CA SER A 114 8.09 -5.86 23.74
C SER A 114 7.12 -6.92 24.24
N LEU A 115 5.88 -6.92 23.74
CA LEU A 115 4.86 -7.88 24.15
C LEU A 115 4.58 -8.95 23.09
N GLY A 116 4.97 -8.75 21.84
CA GLY A 116 4.71 -9.73 20.77
C GLY A 116 3.31 -9.67 20.17
N ILE A 117 2.54 -8.61 20.43
CA ILE A 117 1.22 -8.42 19.81
C ILE A 117 1.36 -8.30 18.29
N ARG A 118 0.42 -8.85 17.52
CA ARG A 118 0.36 -8.67 16.05
C ARG A 118 -1.06 -8.36 15.58
N PHE A 119 -1.23 -7.22 14.93
CA PHE A 119 -2.47 -6.84 14.25
C PHE A 119 -2.47 -7.45 12.84
N LEU A 120 -3.12 -8.60 12.67
CA LEU A 120 -3.04 -9.43 11.46
C LEU A 120 -4.09 -9.01 10.42
N THR A 121 -5.34 -8.92 10.86
CA THR A 121 -6.52 -8.43 10.10
C THR A 121 -7.33 -7.51 11.02
N ASP A 122 -8.35 -6.84 10.49
CA ASP A 122 -9.21 -5.96 11.27
C ASP A 122 -9.95 -6.68 12.42
N ASP A 123 -10.26 -7.96 12.21
CA ASP A 123 -10.95 -8.84 13.14
C ASP A 123 -10.02 -9.82 13.88
N HIS A 124 -8.72 -9.87 13.53
CA HIS A 124 -7.76 -10.79 14.15
C HIS A 124 -6.50 -10.08 14.64
N THR A 125 -6.38 -9.98 15.95
CA THR A 125 -5.14 -9.61 16.63
C THR A 125 -4.62 -10.82 17.40
N HIS A 126 -3.35 -11.18 17.16
CA HIS A 126 -2.65 -12.12 18.03
C HIS A 126 -2.21 -11.40 19.30
N VAL A 127 -2.65 -11.92 20.45
CA VAL A 127 -2.28 -11.43 21.78
C VAL A 127 -1.63 -12.60 22.53
N PRO A 128 -0.32 -12.54 22.81
CA PRO A 128 0.36 -13.59 23.58
C PRO A 128 0.10 -13.44 25.08
N ASP A 129 0.42 -14.48 25.85
CA ASP A 129 0.47 -14.40 27.32
C ASP A 129 1.73 -13.64 27.74
N GLY A 130 1.52 -12.37 28.09
CA GLY A 130 2.55 -11.40 28.40
C GLY A 130 2.95 -11.34 29.88
N TYR A 131 2.23 -12.01 30.80
CA TYR A 131 2.40 -11.80 32.24
C TYR A 131 3.81 -12.13 32.74
N ASN A 132 4.41 -13.18 32.17
CA ASN A 132 5.74 -13.66 32.54
C ASN A 132 6.86 -13.15 31.60
N LEU A 133 6.57 -12.18 30.74
CA LEU A 133 7.58 -11.61 29.85
C LEU A 133 8.51 -10.65 30.61
N THR A 134 9.70 -10.46 30.03
CA THR A 134 10.64 -9.42 30.43
C THR A 134 10.71 -8.36 29.33
N ILE A 135 10.43 -7.10 29.69
CA ILE A 135 10.62 -5.96 28.80
C ILE A 135 12.06 -5.49 28.98
N TYR A 136 12.92 -5.80 28.01
CA TYR A 136 14.34 -5.46 28.08
C TYR A 136 14.59 -3.96 27.99
N PHE A 137 15.61 -3.48 28.69
CA PHE A 137 16.04 -2.09 28.56
C PHE A 137 16.46 -1.82 27.12
N ASP A 138 16.03 -0.68 26.61
CA ASP A 138 16.22 -0.29 25.23
C ASP A 138 16.15 1.22 25.04
N ASN A 139 16.78 1.69 23.98
CA ASN A 139 16.73 3.07 23.53
C ASN A 139 16.60 3.03 22.00
N TYR A 140 15.35 3.07 21.54
CA TYR A 140 14.98 2.82 20.16
C TYR A 140 14.29 4.03 19.55
N ALA A 141 14.91 4.64 18.53
CA ALA A 141 14.31 5.69 17.74
C ALA A 141 14.00 5.18 16.32
N TYR A 142 12.86 5.60 15.77
CA TYR A 142 12.45 5.22 14.43
C TYR A 142 11.81 6.39 13.70
N ASN A 143 12.22 6.60 12.45
CA ASN A 143 11.59 7.51 11.51
C ASN A 143 11.23 6.70 10.26
N PRO A 144 9.95 6.62 9.86
CA PRO A 144 9.58 5.84 8.69
C PRO A 144 10.21 6.43 7.42
N PRO A 145 10.84 5.61 6.56
CA PRO A 145 11.57 6.12 5.39
C PRO A 145 10.63 6.65 4.29
N PHE A 146 9.41 6.12 4.21
CA PHE A 146 8.38 6.59 3.29
C PHE A 146 7.41 7.53 4.00
N SER A 147 7.17 8.71 3.42
CA SER A 147 6.20 9.69 3.93
C SER A 147 4.75 9.32 3.61
N PHE A 148 4.50 8.60 2.51
CA PHE A 148 3.20 8.09 2.09
C PHE A 148 3.27 6.58 1.91
N ARG A 149 2.37 5.86 2.58
CA ARG A 149 2.35 4.39 2.59
C ARG A 149 0.92 3.92 2.39
N TRP A 150 0.67 3.29 1.25
CA TRP A 150 -0.67 2.79 0.94
C TRP A 150 -0.62 1.41 0.28
N SER A 151 -1.10 0.39 1.01
CA SER A 151 -1.23 -0.99 0.53
C SER A 151 -2.48 -1.26 -0.32
N PHE A 152 -3.38 -0.26 -0.43
CA PHE A 152 -4.60 -0.28 -1.26
C PHE A 152 -5.51 -1.51 -1.11
N TYR A 153 -5.76 -1.94 0.13
CA TYR A 153 -6.78 -2.93 0.45
C TYR A 153 -8.01 -2.29 1.08
N ARG A 154 -9.20 -2.78 0.70
CA ARG A 154 -10.50 -2.27 1.17
C ARG A 154 -10.64 -2.32 2.69
N GLU A 155 -10.11 -3.37 3.32
CA GLU A 155 -10.08 -3.55 4.78
C GLU A 155 -9.52 -2.32 5.51
N ASN A 156 -8.43 -1.72 5.02
CA ASN A 156 -7.88 -0.51 5.63
C ASN A 156 -8.82 0.69 5.47
N SER A 157 -9.50 0.79 4.33
CA SER A 157 -10.44 1.90 4.07
C SER A 157 -11.72 1.80 4.89
N GLU A 158 -12.15 0.58 5.25
CA GLU A 158 -13.35 0.33 6.06
C GLU A 158 -13.07 0.30 7.56
N SER A 159 -11.81 0.04 7.96
CA SER A 159 -11.39 -0.06 9.36
C SER A 159 -10.24 0.93 9.68
N PRO A 160 -10.54 2.22 9.93
CA PRO A 160 -9.54 3.26 10.22
C PRO A 160 -8.55 2.95 11.35
N GLU A 161 -9.03 2.40 12.47
CA GLU A 161 -8.19 1.99 13.60
C GLU A 161 -7.20 0.90 13.19
N PHE A 162 -7.66 -0.06 12.38
CA PHE A 162 -6.80 -1.10 11.84
C PHE A 162 -5.76 -0.52 10.88
N ALA A 163 -6.14 0.40 9.98
CA ALA A 163 -5.20 1.08 9.11
C ALA A 163 -4.10 1.82 9.90
N ALA A 164 -4.46 2.49 11.00
CA ALA A 164 -3.50 3.13 11.91
C ALA A 164 -2.56 2.10 12.56
N ARG A 165 -3.08 0.96 13.04
CA ARG A 165 -2.28 -0.17 13.54
C ARG A 165 -1.38 -0.77 12.46
N ARG A 166 -1.75 -0.71 11.19
CA ARG A 166 -0.92 -1.13 10.05
C ARG A 166 -0.03 0.00 9.49
N ARG A 167 -0.07 1.19 10.08
CA ARG A 167 0.68 2.40 9.66
C ARG A 167 0.40 2.83 8.22
N VAL A 168 -0.80 2.51 7.73
CA VAL A 168 -1.35 2.98 6.44
C VAL A 168 -1.93 4.37 6.67
N ASN A 169 -1.23 5.39 6.18
CA ASN A 169 -1.45 6.78 6.59
C ASN A 169 -2.31 7.61 5.62
N THR A 170 -3.04 6.96 4.71
CA THR A 170 -3.76 7.61 3.60
C THR A 170 -5.28 7.58 3.71
N VAL A 171 -5.85 6.79 4.63
CA VAL A 171 -7.27 6.41 4.57
C VAL A 171 -8.18 7.14 5.56
N THR A 172 -7.65 7.70 6.65
CA THR A 172 -8.48 8.30 7.72
C THR A 172 -8.04 9.71 8.11
N PRO A 173 -8.93 10.70 8.08
CA PRO A 173 -8.64 12.04 8.58
C PRO A 173 -8.93 12.18 10.10
N ALA A 174 -9.30 11.10 10.80
CA ALA A 174 -9.70 11.16 12.20
C ALA A 174 -8.56 11.67 13.09
N GLU A 175 -8.80 12.75 13.84
CA GLU A 175 -7.81 13.41 14.68
C GLU A 175 -7.24 12.50 15.77
N LYS A 176 -8.07 11.65 16.41
CA LYS A 176 -7.61 10.66 17.39
C LYS A 176 -6.58 9.67 16.83
N LEU A 177 -6.64 9.41 15.52
CA LEU A 177 -5.70 8.54 14.80
C LEU A 177 -4.55 9.34 14.19
N GLY A 178 -4.39 10.62 14.57
CA GLY A 178 -3.39 11.55 14.07
C GLY A 178 -3.63 12.03 12.63
N GLY A 179 -4.82 11.82 12.07
CA GLY A 179 -5.20 12.26 10.71
C GLY A 179 -4.55 11.48 9.57
N SER A 180 -4.71 11.94 8.32
CA SER A 180 -4.05 11.35 7.15
C SER A 180 -2.90 12.23 6.67
N VAL A 181 -2.01 11.68 5.85
CA VAL A 181 -1.05 12.49 5.11
C VAL A 181 -1.78 13.49 4.22
N PRO A 182 -1.28 14.73 4.10
CA PRO A 182 -1.91 15.73 3.25
C PRO A 182 -1.51 15.59 1.77
N GLN A 183 -0.70 14.58 1.45
CA GLN A 183 -0.35 14.16 0.09
C GLN A 183 -1.47 13.28 -0.49
N GLN A 184 -2.01 13.67 -1.63
CA GLN A 184 -2.93 12.87 -2.45
C GLN A 184 -2.14 12.01 -3.44
N LEU A 185 -2.72 10.87 -3.81
CA LEU A 185 -2.22 10.05 -4.92
C LEU A 185 -2.24 10.87 -6.21
N ILE A 186 -1.13 10.86 -6.94
CA ILE A 186 -1.08 11.48 -8.27
C ILE A 186 -1.83 10.55 -9.22
N ASN A 187 -2.88 11.05 -9.87
CA ASN A 187 -3.79 10.25 -10.70
C ASN A 187 -4.23 11.05 -11.95
N HIS A 188 -4.93 10.40 -12.86
CA HIS A 188 -5.53 10.99 -14.06
C HIS A 188 -6.46 12.14 -13.66
N SER A 189 -6.13 13.38 -14.08
CA SER A 189 -6.84 14.58 -13.59
C SER A 189 -7.29 15.55 -14.67
N PHE A 190 -6.90 15.35 -15.93
CA PHE A 190 -7.28 16.24 -17.02
C PHE A 190 -8.79 16.46 -17.14
N HIS A 191 -9.62 15.42 -17.00
CA HIS A 191 -11.08 15.55 -17.00
C HIS A 191 -11.63 16.43 -15.87
N GLN A 192 -10.91 16.59 -14.75
CA GLN A 192 -11.33 17.46 -13.65
C GLN A 192 -10.89 18.90 -13.87
N LEU A 193 -9.71 19.09 -14.47
CA LEU A 193 -9.10 20.40 -14.69
C LEU A 193 -9.68 21.12 -15.92
N VAL A 194 -9.95 20.37 -16.99
CA VAL A 194 -10.52 20.87 -18.24
C VAL A 194 -11.60 19.87 -18.73
N PRO A 195 -12.80 19.90 -18.13
CA PRO A 195 -13.85 18.91 -18.42
C PRO A 195 -14.38 18.99 -19.86
N PHE A 196 -14.47 17.84 -20.55
CA PHE A 196 -14.94 17.76 -21.94
C PHE A 196 -16.39 18.20 -22.13
N ASP A 197 -17.27 17.86 -21.18
CA ASP A 197 -18.67 18.29 -21.18
C ASP A 197 -18.83 19.82 -21.12
N LYS A 198 -17.87 20.52 -20.52
CA LYS A 198 -17.87 21.98 -20.38
C LYS A 198 -17.29 22.70 -21.60
N TYR A 199 -16.21 22.18 -22.18
CA TYR A 199 -15.47 22.89 -23.24
C TYR A 199 -15.47 22.20 -24.61
N GLY A 200 -15.70 20.89 -24.69
CA GLY A 200 -15.47 20.06 -25.89
C GLY A 200 -16.21 20.50 -27.14
N GLU A 201 -17.47 20.95 -27.01
CA GLU A 201 -18.27 21.41 -28.15
C GLU A 201 -17.82 22.78 -28.69
N LYS A 202 -17.51 23.72 -27.79
CA LYS A 202 -17.20 25.11 -28.13
C LYS A 202 -15.72 25.34 -28.44
N HIS A 203 -14.86 24.53 -27.83
CA HIS A 203 -13.41 24.63 -27.87
C HIS A 203 -12.76 23.26 -28.16
N PRO A 204 -13.08 22.62 -29.30
CA PRO A 204 -12.47 21.33 -29.64
C PRO A 204 -10.94 21.41 -29.74
N GLU A 205 -10.37 22.60 -29.99
CA GLU A 205 -8.92 22.86 -29.99
C GLU A 205 -8.22 22.71 -28.64
N TYR A 206 -8.98 22.61 -27.54
CA TYR A 206 -8.44 22.32 -26.21
C TYR A 206 -8.04 20.86 -26.04
N TYR A 207 -8.51 19.98 -26.92
CA TYR A 207 -8.34 18.54 -26.81
C TYR A 207 -7.37 18.01 -27.87
N ALA A 208 -6.84 16.82 -27.63
CA ALA A 208 -5.80 16.21 -28.43
C ALA A 208 -6.20 16.11 -29.91
N LEU A 209 -5.28 16.48 -30.80
CA LEU A 209 -5.38 16.14 -32.22
C LEU A 209 -4.78 14.76 -32.43
N VAL A 210 -5.58 13.80 -32.88
CA VAL A 210 -5.16 12.41 -33.17
C VAL A 210 -5.68 12.06 -34.56
N ASP A 211 -4.80 11.55 -35.43
CA ASP A 211 -5.13 11.22 -36.83
C ASP A 211 -5.88 12.34 -37.58
N GLY A 212 -5.44 13.59 -37.35
CA GLY A 212 -6.00 14.78 -37.99
C GLY A 212 -7.38 15.23 -37.44
N LYS A 213 -7.89 14.60 -36.37
CA LYS A 213 -9.18 14.93 -35.75
C LYS A 213 -9.03 15.24 -34.25
N ARG A 214 -9.87 16.14 -33.73
CA ARG A 214 -9.91 16.40 -32.28
C ARG A 214 -10.59 15.22 -31.60
N HIS A 215 -9.89 14.62 -30.65
CA HIS A 215 -10.35 13.46 -29.92
C HIS A 215 -11.50 13.85 -28.98
N THR A 216 -12.54 13.01 -28.92
CA THR A 216 -13.76 13.28 -28.15
C THR A 216 -14.13 12.17 -27.18
N ASP A 217 -13.37 11.07 -27.17
CA ASP A 217 -13.64 9.95 -26.27
C ASP A 217 -13.23 10.31 -24.84
N THR A 218 -14.19 10.18 -23.93
CA THR A 218 -14.09 10.53 -22.51
C THR A 218 -13.81 9.35 -21.59
N GLN A 219 -13.72 8.12 -22.14
CA GLN A 219 -13.30 6.96 -21.39
C GLN A 219 -11.89 7.14 -20.80
N GLY A 220 -11.60 6.49 -19.67
CA GLY A 220 -10.32 6.64 -18.97
C GLY A 220 -10.05 8.06 -18.43
N GLY A 221 -11.08 8.89 -18.28
CA GLY A 221 -10.92 10.30 -17.90
C GLY A 221 -10.35 11.18 -19.01
N GLY A 222 -10.53 10.75 -20.27
CA GLY A 222 -10.15 11.50 -21.48
C GLY A 222 -11.18 12.54 -21.93
N PRO A 223 -11.03 13.07 -23.15
CA PRO A 223 -9.87 12.90 -24.04
C PRO A 223 -8.62 13.58 -23.47
N GLN A 224 -7.44 13.28 -24.03
CA GLN A 224 -6.24 14.03 -23.66
C GLN A 224 -6.37 15.50 -24.07
N LEU A 225 -5.61 16.36 -23.41
CA LEU A 225 -5.58 17.80 -23.70
C LEU A 225 -4.57 18.13 -24.81
N CYS A 226 -4.82 19.22 -25.52
CA CYS A 226 -3.80 19.93 -26.29
C CYS A 226 -2.93 20.72 -25.32
N VAL A 227 -1.93 20.05 -24.75
CA VAL A 227 -1.10 20.55 -23.63
C VAL A 227 -0.24 21.78 -23.97
N THR A 228 -0.12 22.14 -25.26
CA THR A 228 0.56 23.38 -25.70
C THR A 228 -0.39 24.56 -25.96
N ASN A 229 -1.70 24.39 -25.78
CA ASN A 229 -2.65 25.49 -25.91
C ASN A 229 -2.58 26.40 -24.66
N SER A 230 -2.33 27.71 -24.86
CA SER A 230 -2.16 28.65 -23.76
C SER A 230 -3.42 28.84 -22.91
N GLU A 231 -4.62 28.73 -23.50
CA GLU A 231 -5.88 28.84 -22.75
C GLU A 231 -6.08 27.60 -21.86
N VAL A 232 -5.74 26.41 -22.37
CA VAL A 232 -5.78 25.15 -21.59
C VAL A 232 -4.86 25.22 -20.37
N VAL A 233 -3.66 25.80 -20.51
CA VAL A 233 -2.74 26.03 -19.37
C VAL A 233 -3.40 26.92 -18.30
N GLN A 234 -4.03 28.03 -18.71
CA GLN A 234 -4.68 28.93 -17.76
C GLN A 234 -5.88 28.27 -17.08
N ILE A 235 -6.77 27.65 -17.86
CA ILE A 235 -7.98 26.98 -17.33
C ILE A 235 -7.61 25.87 -16.34
N ALA A 236 -6.59 25.06 -16.66
CA ALA A 236 -6.13 24.01 -15.77
C ALA A 236 -5.55 24.57 -14.47
N ALA A 237 -4.75 25.64 -14.55
CA ALA A 237 -4.18 26.30 -13.38
C ALA A 237 -5.25 26.95 -12.49
N GLU A 238 -6.23 27.63 -13.08
CA GLU A 238 -7.35 28.25 -12.36
C GLU A 238 -8.20 27.18 -11.65
N SER A 239 -8.53 26.09 -12.35
CA SER A 239 -9.29 24.97 -11.76
C SER A 239 -8.53 24.31 -10.62
N ALA A 240 -7.22 24.12 -10.77
CA ALA A 240 -6.33 23.62 -9.71
C ALA A 240 -6.28 24.56 -8.49
N ILE A 241 -6.14 25.87 -8.71
CA ILE A 241 -6.12 26.89 -7.66
C ILE A 241 -7.45 26.94 -6.89
N GLU A 242 -8.57 26.83 -7.61
CA GLU A 242 -9.91 26.80 -7.00
C GLU A 242 -10.12 25.50 -6.20
N HIS A 243 -9.60 24.36 -6.65
CA HIS A 243 -9.59 23.13 -5.86
C HIS A 243 -8.79 23.30 -4.56
N LEU A 244 -7.56 23.83 -4.64
CA LEU A 244 -6.71 24.07 -3.47
C LEU A 244 -7.32 25.07 -2.48
N LYS A 245 -8.10 26.05 -2.98
CA LYS A 245 -8.84 26.99 -2.13
C LYS A 245 -9.91 26.30 -1.30
N LYS A 246 -10.59 25.29 -1.86
CA LYS A 246 -11.59 24.48 -1.16
C LYS A 246 -10.96 23.42 -0.25
N HIS A 247 -9.70 23.08 -0.48
CA HIS A 247 -8.96 22.04 0.23
C HIS A 247 -7.58 22.54 0.71
N PRO A 248 -7.53 23.54 1.62
CA PRO A 248 -6.28 24.17 2.06
C PRO A 248 -5.34 23.23 2.84
N GLU A 249 -5.85 22.08 3.29
CA GLU A 249 -5.07 21.05 3.96
C GLU A 249 -4.13 20.29 3.01
N LYS A 250 -4.45 20.22 1.71
CA LYS A 250 -3.67 19.46 0.72
C LYS A 250 -2.30 20.09 0.45
N LYS A 251 -1.28 19.24 0.30
CA LYS A 251 0.10 19.68 -0.02
C LYS A 251 0.51 19.38 -1.45
N ASN A 252 -0.32 18.68 -2.22
CA ASN A 252 -0.12 18.50 -3.65
C ASN A 252 -1.46 18.51 -4.41
N ILE A 253 -1.37 18.59 -5.73
CA ILE A 253 -2.49 18.41 -6.66
C ILE A 253 -2.03 17.68 -7.92
N SER A 254 -2.90 16.84 -8.48
CA SER A 254 -2.62 16.13 -9.74
C SER A 254 -2.84 17.04 -10.96
N VAL A 255 -1.83 17.16 -11.81
CA VAL A 255 -1.91 17.72 -13.16
C VAL A 255 -1.34 16.66 -14.10
N SER A 256 -2.18 15.70 -14.48
CA SER A 256 -1.73 14.47 -15.11
C SER A 256 -2.67 13.97 -16.20
N GLN A 257 -2.06 13.32 -17.19
CA GLN A 257 -2.69 12.74 -18.37
C GLN A 257 -3.92 11.88 -18.04
N ALA A 258 -4.85 11.78 -18.98
CA ALA A 258 -5.90 10.76 -18.97
C ALA A 258 -5.32 9.35 -19.19
N ASP A 259 -6.11 8.31 -18.92
CA ASP A 259 -5.71 6.91 -19.10
C ASP A 259 -5.95 6.44 -20.54
N THR A 260 -5.21 7.05 -21.48
CA THR A 260 -5.26 6.73 -22.92
C THR A 260 -4.01 7.21 -23.62
N GLU A 261 -3.52 6.46 -24.62
CA GLU A 261 -2.37 6.82 -25.47
C GLU A 261 -2.71 7.84 -26.58
N ASN A 262 -3.98 8.25 -26.68
CA ASN A 262 -4.45 9.22 -27.67
C ASN A 262 -4.08 10.68 -27.28
N TYR A 263 -2.79 10.93 -27.04
CA TYR A 263 -2.25 12.26 -26.72
C TYR A 263 -2.14 13.17 -27.95
N CYS A 264 -2.02 14.47 -27.70
CA CYS A 264 -2.07 15.47 -28.77
C CYS A 264 -0.86 15.36 -29.72
N ARG A 265 -1.16 15.27 -31.02
CA ARG A 265 -0.21 15.24 -32.13
C ARG A 265 -0.25 16.50 -33.00
N CYS A 266 -0.69 17.64 -32.45
CA CYS A 266 -0.60 18.90 -33.19
C CYS A 266 0.86 19.32 -33.38
N ASP A 267 1.13 20.13 -34.41
CA ASP A 267 2.49 20.53 -34.81
C ASP A 267 3.33 21.05 -33.63
N THR A 268 2.74 21.85 -32.75
CA THR A 268 3.44 22.39 -31.58
C THR A 268 3.80 21.31 -30.55
N CYS A 269 2.86 20.41 -30.21
CA CYS A 269 3.12 19.31 -29.29
C CYS A 269 4.19 18.37 -29.86
N GLU A 270 4.07 18.03 -31.13
CA GLU A 270 4.98 17.08 -31.78
C GLU A 270 6.38 17.67 -31.97
N THR A 271 6.50 18.97 -32.26
CA THR A 271 7.79 19.67 -32.29
C THR A 271 8.53 19.54 -30.96
N ILE A 272 7.83 19.70 -29.82
CA ILE A 272 8.43 19.54 -28.50
C ILE A 272 8.80 18.08 -28.25
N ASN A 273 7.90 17.15 -28.55
CA ASN A 273 8.14 15.72 -28.32
C ASN A 273 9.33 15.20 -29.12
N GLN A 274 9.49 15.63 -30.37
CA GLN A 274 10.63 15.27 -31.21
C GLN A 274 11.94 15.87 -30.68
N ALA A 275 11.92 17.13 -30.25
CA ALA A 275 13.11 17.77 -29.66
C ALA A 275 13.56 17.11 -28.35
N GLU A 276 12.58 16.66 -27.55
CA GLU A 276 12.82 15.99 -26.27
C GLU A 276 12.95 14.46 -26.39
N GLU A 277 12.72 13.89 -27.57
CA GLU A 277 12.76 12.46 -27.89
C GLU A 277 11.74 11.60 -27.11
N THR A 278 10.69 12.23 -26.54
CA THR A 278 9.63 11.55 -25.77
C THR A 278 8.34 12.40 -25.73
N PRO A 279 7.16 11.76 -25.68
CA PRO A 279 5.88 12.45 -25.42
C PRO A 279 5.83 13.19 -24.08
N MET A 280 6.68 12.78 -23.12
CA MET A 280 6.84 13.49 -21.85
C MET A 280 7.34 14.94 -22.06
N GLY A 281 7.95 15.28 -23.20
CA GLY A 281 8.38 16.64 -23.50
C GLY A 281 7.22 17.66 -23.46
N SER A 282 6.17 17.44 -24.26
CA SER A 282 4.99 18.33 -24.27
C SER A 282 4.20 18.26 -22.95
N GLN A 283 4.07 17.07 -22.36
CA GLN A 283 3.40 16.87 -21.07
C GLN A 283 4.10 17.66 -19.95
N LEU A 284 5.42 17.53 -19.80
CA LEU A 284 6.17 18.21 -18.74
C LEU A 284 6.22 19.73 -18.97
N SER A 285 6.22 20.20 -20.22
CA SER A 285 6.11 21.62 -20.55
C SER A 285 4.82 22.23 -19.98
N PHE A 286 3.69 21.52 -20.16
CA PHE A 286 2.40 21.90 -19.60
C PHE A 286 2.40 21.88 -18.08
N VAL A 287 2.87 20.79 -17.48
CA VAL A 287 2.96 20.63 -16.02
C VAL A 287 3.80 21.74 -15.40
N ASN A 288 4.97 22.05 -15.96
CA ASN A 288 5.83 23.14 -15.51
C ASN A 288 5.14 24.51 -15.60
N SER A 289 4.38 24.75 -16.67
CA SER A 289 3.64 26.00 -16.86
C SER A 289 2.52 26.17 -15.83
N VAL A 290 1.75 25.12 -15.58
CA VAL A 290 0.70 25.09 -14.54
C VAL A 290 1.31 25.22 -13.15
N ALA A 291 2.42 24.51 -12.88
CA ALA A 291 3.12 24.54 -11.60
C ALA A 291 3.65 25.94 -11.25
N LYS A 292 4.14 26.69 -12.23
CA LYS A 292 4.57 28.09 -12.06
C LYS A 292 3.42 29.02 -11.69
N LEU A 293 2.21 28.78 -12.21
CA LEU A 293 1.02 29.56 -11.87
C LEU A 293 0.53 29.22 -10.46
N ILE A 294 0.45 27.93 -10.12
CA ILE A 294 0.07 27.45 -8.79
C ILE A 294 1.05 27.98 -7.73
N GLN A 295 2.36 27.96 -7.99
CA GLN A 295 3.37 28.42 -7.03
C GLN A 295 3.16 29.87 -6.59
N LYS A 296 2.62 30.74 -7.47
CA LYS A 296 2.33 32.14 -7.12
C LYS A 296 1.23 32.26 -6.06
N ALA A 297 0.23 31.39 -6.11
CA ALA A 297 -0.90 31.37 -5.18
C ALA A 297 -0.61 30.51 -3.94
N TYR A 298 0.07 29.38 -4.12
CA TYR A 298 0.33 28.36 -3.10
C TYR A 298 1.80 27.89 -3.18
N PRO A 299 2.76 28.65 -2.62
CA PRO A 299 4.20 28.38 -2.80
C PRO A 299 4.69 27.08 -2.16
N LYS A 300 3.91 26.50 -1.25
CA LYS A 300 4.22 25.24 -0.54
C LYS A 300 3.53 24.01 -1.15
N VAL A 301 2.71 24.18 -2.19
CA VAL A 301 1.98 23.08 -2.84
C VAL A 301 2.80 22.51 -4.00
N LYS A 302 2.83 21.19 -4.08
CA LYS A 302 3.45 20.43 -5.16
C LYS A 302 2.45 20.12 -6.28
N VAL A 303 2.93 20.01 -7.50
CA VAL A 303 2.15 19.59 -8.68
C VAL A 303 2.63 18.22 -9.13
N GLY A 304 1.77 17.23 -8.99
CA GLY A 304 2.08 15.87 -9.37
C GLY A 304 1.72 15.56 -10.81
N THR A 305 2.58 14.84 -11.51
CA THR A 305 2.27 14.24 -12.80
C THR A 305 2.78 12.80 -12.89
N LEU A 306 2.10 11.96 -13.67
CA LEU A 306 2.49 10.57 -13.87
C LEU A 306 3.64 10.50 -14.88
N ALA A 307 4.65 9.69 -14.59
CA ALA A 307 5.52 9.07 -15.58
C ALA A 307 4.97 7.66 -15.82
N TYR A 308 4.03 7.55 -16.76
CA TYR A 308 3.19 6.38 -16.96
C TYR A 308 3.00 6.10 -18.45
N TRP A 309 3.17 4.83 -18.82
CA TRP A 309 3.00 4.34 -20.18
C TRP A 309 3.81 5.17 -21.20
N TYR A 310 3.14 5.87 -22.12
CA TYR A 310 3.79 6.67 -23.17
C TYR A 310 4.57 7.90 -22.67
N THR A 311 4.42 8.32 -21.41
CA THR A 311 5.19 9.42 -20.79
C THR A 311 6.21 8.95 -19.75
N ARG A 312 6.47 7.64 -19.64
CA ARG A 312 7.45 7.13 -18.67
C ARG A 312 8.85 7.70 -18.84
N GLN A 313 9.33 7.80 -20.08
CA GLN A 313 10.70 8.18 -20.38
C GLN A 313 10.97 9.66 -20.09
N VAL A 314 12.14 9.93 -19.51
CA VAL A 314 12.60 11.29 -19.22
C VAL A 314 12.77 12.11 -20.51
N PRO A 315 12.44 13.42 -20.52
CA PRO A 315 12.78 14.28 -21.66
C PRO A 315 14.28 14.59 -21.71
N LYS A 316 14.81 14.68 -22.93
CA LYS A 316 16.25 14.87 -23.20
C LYS A 316 16.87 16.05 -22.46
N THR A 317 16.28 17.24 -22.60
CA THR A 317 16.82 18.49 -22.05
C THR A 317 15.91 19.14 -21.00
N MET A 318 14.60 18.89 -21.07
CA MET A 318 13.65 19.46 -20.13
C MET A 318 13.80 18.89 -18.72
N ARG A 319 13.51 19.71 -17.71
CA ARG A 319 13.60 19.33 -16.29
C ARG A 319 12.30 19.71 -15.56
N PRO A 320 11.84 18.92 -14.58
CA PRO A 320 10.73 19.32 -13.73
C PRO A 320 11.01 20.62 -12.98
N ALA A 321 10.01 21.48 -12.84
CA ALA A 321 10.10 22.64 -11.97
C ALA A 321 10.27 22.21 -10.49
N PRO A 322 10.83 23.06 -9.60
CA PRO A 322 11.13 22.67 -8.21
C PRO A 322 9.92 22.21 -7.38
N ASN A 323 8.71 22.63 -7.76
CA ASN A 323 7.46 22.21 -7.13
C ASN A 323 6.73 21.09 -7.90
N VAL A 324 7.38 20.40 -8.84
CA VAL A 324 6.80 19.25 -9.55
C VAL A 324 7.21 17.93 -8.89
N GLN A 325 6.24 17.03 -8.73
CA GLN A 325 6.40 15.65 -8.27
C GLN A 325 6.20 14.70 -9.46
N ILE A 326 7.07 13.68 -9.55
CA ILE A 326 6.98 12.65 -10.59
C ILE A 326 6.56 11.34 -9.94
N GLN A 327 5.43 10.77 -10.38
CA GLN A 327 4.99 9.45 -9.93
C GLN A 327 5.24 8.41 -11.02
N LEU A 328 6.25 7.56 -10.80
CA LEU A 328 6.64 6.48 -11.71
C LEU A 328 5.74 5.28 -11.51
N CYS A 329 5.23 4.74 -12.62
CA CYS A 329 4.25 3.66 -12.62
C CYS A 329 4.84 2.40 -13.26
N SER A 330 4.82 1.28 -12.54
CA SER A 330 5.47 0.03 -12.96
C SER A 330 4.56 -0.94 -13.73
N ILE A 331 3.54 -0.44 -14.45
CA ILE A 331 2.45 -1.27 -15.00
C ILE A 331 2.93 -2.37 -15.97
N GLU A 332 3.98 -2.09 -16.73
CA GLU A 332 4.54 -3.03 -17.71
C GLU A 332 5.53 -4.02 -17.09
N CYS A 333 5.89 -3.87 -15.82
CA CYS A 333 6.89 -4.72 -15.17
C CYS A 333 6.40 -6.16 -15.01
N CYS A 334 7.36 -7.08 -15.01
CA CYS A 334 7.19 -8.42 -14.52
C CYS A 334 6.89 -8.41 -13.02
N THR A 335 5.85 -9.12 -12.62
CA THR A 335 5.43 -9.20 -11.21
C THR A 335 6.02 -10.41 -10.48
N LEU A 336 6.61 -11.37 -11.20
CA LEU A 336 7.25 -12.57 -10.61
C LEU A 336 8.71 -12.34 -10.20
N HIS A 337 9.44 -11.49 -10.91
CA HIS A 337 10.85 -11.20 -10.65
C HIS A 337 10.98 -9.83 -9.97
N THR A 338 12.02 -9.64 -9.16
CA THR A 338 12.28 -8.33 -8.55
C THR A 338 12.54 -7.30 -9.66
N ILE A 339 12.21 -6.04 -9.39
CA ILE A 339 12.34 -4.97 -10.40
C ILE A 339 13.78 -4.88 -10.90
N ASP A 340 14.75 -5.03 -10.01
CA ASP A 340 16.17 -4.96 -10.30
C ASP A 340 16.84 -6.31 -10.64
N ASP A 341 16.06 -7.37 -10.90
CA ASP A 341 16.62 -8.64 -11.36
C ASP A 341 17.31 -8.44 -12.73
N PRO A 342 18.65 -8.61 -12.84
CA PRO A 342 19.36 -8.41 -14.10
C PRO A 342 18.94 -9.39 -15.19
N ASN A 343 18.34 -10.52 -14.84
CA ASN A 343 17.87 -11.53 -15.78
C ASN A 343 16.44 -11.26 -16.28
N CYS A 344 15.71 -10.32 -15.67
CA CYS A 344 14.37 -9.96 -16.12
C CYS A 344 14.41 -8.81 -17.13
N GLU A 345 14.47 -9.14 -18.42
CA GLU A 345 14.47 -8.14 -19.51
C GLU A 345 13.30 -7.15 -19.44
N LYS A 346 12.11 -7.64 -19.07
CA LYS A 346 10.88 -6.84 -18.98
C LYS A 346 10.98 -5.69 -17.98
N ASN A 347 11.82 -5.80 -16.96
CA ASN A 347 11.97 -4.77 -15.92
C ASN A 347 13.11 -3.78 -16.21
N ARG A 348 14.01 -4.09 -17.15
CA ARG A 348 15.20 -3.26 -17.43
C ARG A 348 14.85 -1.83 -17.83
N SER A 349 13.81 -1.65 -18.66
CA SER A 349 13.37 -0.32 -19.09
C SER A 349 12.88 0.52 -17.92
N PHE A 350 12.18 -0.08 -16.96
CA PHE A 350 11.71 0.63 -15.77
C PHE A 350 12.85 0.99 -14.82
N CYS A 351 13.85 0.11 -14.69
CA CYS A 351 15.07 0.45 -13.93
C CYS A 351 15.79 1.65 -14.53
N GLN A 352 15.91 1.67 -15.86
CA GLN A 352 16.50 2.80 -16.58
C GLN A 352 15.68 4.08 -16.36
N ASP A 353 14.35 4.01 -16.42
CA ASP A 353 13.49 5.17 -16.13
C ASP A 353 13.70 5.69 -14.70
N MET A 354 13.77 4.80 -13.70
CA MET A 354 14.06 5.17 -12.30
C MET A 354 15.40 5.89 -12.17
N ASP A 355 16.46 5.35 -12.78
CA ASP A 355 17.80 5.96 -12.76
C ASP A 355 17.80 7.33 -13.46
N ASP A 356 17.14 7.43 -14.62
CA ASP A 356 17.11 8.64 -15.45
C ASP A 356 16.31 9.76 -14.77
N TRP A 357 15.15 9.46 -14.19
CA TRP A 357 14.40 10.40 -13.38
C TRP A 357 15.17 10.80 -12.12
N GLY A 358 15.82 9.84 -11.46
CA GLY A 358 16.64 10.09 -10.26
C GLY A 358 17.78 11.09 -10.48
N ARG A 359 18.29 11.22 -11.71
CA ARG A 359 19.32 12.22 -12.05
C ARG A 359 18.77 13.64 -12.19
N ILE A 360 17.47 13.80 -12.41
CA ILE A 360 16.89 15.11 -12.76
C ILE A 360 15.74 15.57 -11.87
N CYS A 361 15.25 14.69 -10.98
CA CYS A 361 14.15 14.96 -10.07
C CYS A 361 14.46 14.38 -8.68
N ASN A 362 14.22 15.18 -7.64
CA ASN A 362 14.43 14.77 -6.24
C ASN A 362 13.11 14.41 -5.51
N ASP A 363 11.98 14.45 -6.21
CA ASP A 363 10.63 14.32 -5.65
C ASP A 363 9.88 13.20 -6.39
N ILE A 364 10.42 11.98 -6.27
CA ILE A 364 9.94 10.77 -6.95
C ILE A 364 8.98 10.00 -6.02
N TRP A 365 7.89 9.54 -6.59
CA TRP A 365 6.85 8.74 -5.95
C TRP A 365 6.57 7.49 -6.78
N ILE A 366 6.06 6.43 -6.16
CA ILE A 366 5.86 5.14 -6.83
C ILE A 366 4.39 4.76 -6.87
N TRP A 367 3.96 4.30 -8.03
CA TRP A 367 2.75 3.51 -8.23
C TRP A 367 3.17 2.10 -8.68
N ASN A 368 3.04 1.12 -7.78
CA ASN A 368 3.36 -0.27 -8.07
C ASN A 368 2.13 -1.18 -8.01
N TYR A 369 2.04 -2.13 -8.94
CA TYR A 369 0.87 -2.98 -9.14
C TYR A 369 1.09 -4.36 -8.52
N ASN A 370 0.30 -4.73 -7.51
CA ASN A 370 0.51 -5.91 -6.67
C ASN A 370 -0.63 -6.95 -6.75
N THR A 371 -1.59 -6.76 -7.65
CA THR A 371 -2.73 -7.67 -7.88
C THR A 371 -2.88 -8.01 -9.36
N ASN A 372 -3.64 -9.07 -9.65
CA ASN A 372 -4.11 -9.36 -10.99
C ASN A 372 -5.44 -8.65 -11.26
N PHE A 373 -5.45 -7.59 -12.08
CA PHE A 373 -6.64 -6.82 -12.43
C PHE A 373 -7.59 -7.55 -13.37
N SER A 374 -7.09 -8.52 -14.15
CA SER A 374 -7.92 -9.40 -14.98
C SER A 374 -8.69 -10.41 -14.14
N CYS A 375 -8.19 -10.75 -12.95
CA CYS A 375 -8.73 -11.80 -12.11
C CYS A 375 -8.24 -11.70 -10.65
N TYR A 376 -8.96 -10.97 -9.81
CA TYR A 376 -8.50 -10.63 -8.44
C TYR A 376 -8.27 -11.85 -7.54
N ASP A 377 -9.01 -12.93 -7.77
CA ASP A 377 -9.01 -14.15 -6.97
C ASP A 377 -8.19 -15.29 -7.59
N LEU A 378 -7.40 -15.04 -8.64
CA LEU A 378 -6.47 -16.02 -9.21
C LEU A 378 -5.19 -16.11 -8.37
N PRO A 379 -4.59 -17.31 -8.17
CA PRO A 379 -3.24 -17.42 -7.58
C PRO A 379 -2.24 -16.52 -8.31
N PHE A 380 -1.56 -15.65 -7.56
CA PHE A 380 -0.67 -14.64 -8.13
C PHE A 380 0.70 -14.67 -7.43
N PRO A 381 1.70 -15.38 -7.99
CA PRO A 381 2.93 -15.72 -7.27
C PRO A 381 3.94 -14.56 -7.25
N ASN A 382 3.61 -13.45 -6.58
CA ASN A 382 4.47 -12.26 -6.46
C ASN A 382 4.77 -11.85 -5.00
N LEU A 383 4.55 -12.73 -4.01
CA LEU A 383 4.74 -12.36 -2.60
C LEU A 383 6.22 -12.09 -2.29
N HIS A 384 7.12 -12.93 -2.83
CA HIS A 384 8.55 -12.86 -2.54
C HIS A 384 9.24 -11.61 -3.11
N VAL A 385 8.65 -10.93 -4.11
CA VAL A 385 9.25 -9.72 -4.71
C VAL A 385 8.88 -8.43 -3.98
N ILE A 386 7.86 -8.44 -3.11
CA ILE A 386 7.34 -7.23 -2.46
C ILE A 386 8.44 -6.51 -1.66
N GLY A 387 9.15 -7.25 -0.80
CA GLY A 387 10.24 -6.69 0.03
C GLY A 387 11.40 -6.13 -0.80
N PRO A 388 12.00 -6.92 -1.71
CA PRO A 388 13.02 -6.43 -2.62
C PRO A 388 12.61 -5.19 -3.42
N ASN A 389 11.38 -5.17 -3.96
CA ASN A 389 10.88 -4.03 -4.75
C ASN A 389 10.75 -2.76 -3.89
N ILE A 390 10.21 -2.87 -2.66
CA ILE A 390 10.11 -1.73 -1.74
C ILE A 390 11.51 -1.17 -1.41
N ARG A 391 12.48 -2.03 -1.12
CA ARG A 391 13.87 -1.61 -0.87
C ARG A 391 14.51 -0.98 -2.10
N TYR A 392 14.26 -1.53 -3.29
CA TYR A 392 14.72 -0.94 -4.55
C TYR A 392 14.16 0.47 -4.75
N PHE A 393 12.86 0.69 -4.51
CA PHE A 393 12.27 2.02 -4.60
C PHE A 393 12.89 3.01 -3.61
N LEU A 394 13.09 2.58 -2.35
CA LEU A 394 13.71 3.42 -1.33
C LEU A 394 15.15 3.80 -1.71
N LYS A 395 15.95 2.83 -2.16
CA LYS A 395 17.33 3.03 -2.62
C LYS A 395 17.41 4.04 -3.78
N ASN A 396 16.36 4.11 -4.61
CA ASN A 396 16.23 5.06 -5.71
C ASN A 396 15.45 6.33 -5.34
N ASN A 397 15.54 6.74 -4.07
CA ASN A 397 15.06 8.02 -3.54
C ASN A 397 13.53 8.24 -3.60
N ALA A 398 12.73 7.19 -3.74
CA ALA A 398 11.27 7.32 -3.66
C ALA A 398 10.83 7.85 -2.28
N LYS A 399 9.98 8.88 -2.28
CA LYS A 399 9.45 9.54 -1.07
C LYS A 399 8.21 8.90 -0.50
N GLY A 400 7.50 8.12 -1.31
CA GLY A 400 6.30 7.40 -0.93
C GLY A 400 5.92 6.37 -1.98
N ALA A 401 5.13 5.38 -1.55
CA ALA A 401 4.74 4.26 -2.40
C ALA A 401 3.24 3.97 -2.25
N PHE A 402 2.59 3.97 -3.41
CA PHE A 402 1.27 3.40 -3.61
C PHE A 402 1.42 1.99 -4.18
N MET A 403 1.02 1.00 -3.40
CA MET A 403 1.08 -0.41 -3.75
C MET A 403 -0.34 -0.85 -4.15
N GLN A 404 -0.76 -0.55 -5.37
CA GLN A 404 -2.11 -0.82 -5.86
C GLN A 404 -2.42 -2.31 -5.79
N ALA A 405 -3.52 -2.64 -5.13
CA ALA A 405 -4.03 -3.99 -4.91
C ALA A 405 -5.57 -4.07 -5.13
N ASN A 406 -6.23 -5.10 -4.58
CA ASN A 406 -7.67 -5.29 -4.67
C ASN A 406 -8.43 -4.34 -3.71
N GLY A 407 -8.35 -3.03 -3.96
CA GLY A 407 -8.95 -2.00 -3.10
C GLY A 407 -10.48 -1.91 -3.15
N ASN A 408 -11.12 -2.60 -4.10
CA ASN A 408 -12.58 -2.63 -4.28
C ASN A 408 -13.24 -3.92 -3.73
N GLY A 409 -12.47 -4.81 -3.10
CA GLY A 409 -12.94 -6.10 -2.58
C GLY A 409 -12.22 -6.56 -1.31
N LEU A 410 -12.78 -7.58 -0.66
CA LEU A 410 -12.20 -8.21 0.55
C LEU A 410 -11.71 -9.64 0.30
N THR A 411 -11.97 -10.20 -0.89
CA THR A 411 -11.76 -11.61 -1.23
C THR A 411 -10.81 -11.82 -2.41
N GLY A 412 -10.00 -10.81 -2.76
CA GLY A 412 -8.85 -11.04 -3.64
C GLY A 412 -7.95 -12.13 -3.07
N GLU A 413 -7.14 -12.73 -3.94
CA GLU A 413 -6.26 -13.84 -3.56
C GLU A 413 -5.36 -13.43 -2.39
N PHE A 414 -5.46 -14.17 -1.28
CA PHE A 414 -4.73 -13.90 -0.03
C PHE A 414 -4.72 -12.42 0.40
N SER A 415 -5.83 -11.69 0.20
CA SER A 415 -5.96 -10.25 0.50
C SER A 415 -5.45 -9.90 1.91
N ASP A 416 -5.81 -10.70 2.90
CA ASP A 416 -5.42 -10.52 4.31
C ASP A 416 -3.88 -10.60 4.49
N LEU A 417 -3.26 -11.69 4.00
CA LEU A 417 -1.82 -11.91 4.05
C LEU A 417 -1.05 -10.83 3.28
N ARG A 418 -1.54 -10.46 2.08
CA ARG A 418 -0.91 -9.44 1.24
C ARG A 418 -0.98 -8.06 1.87
N ASN A 419 -2.12 -7.70 2.47
CA ASN A 419 -2.24 -6.45 3.21
C ASN A 419 -1.23 -6.40 4.35
N TYR A 420 -1.11 -7.50 5.12
CA TYR A 420 -0.13 -7.63 6.19
C TYR A 420 1.31 -7.45 5.70
N ILE A 421 1.73 -8.20 4.68
CA ILE A 421 3.09 -8.12 4.11
C ILE A 421 3.39 -6.71 3.59
N ILE A 422 2.54 -6.16 2.72
CA ILE A 422 2.79 -4.87 2.08
C ILE A 422 2.84 -3.74 3.11
N SER A 423 1.89 -3.71 4.05
CA SER A 423 1.89 -2.67 5.10
C SER A 423 3.09 -2.79 6.05
N SER A 424 3.49 -4.01 6.44
CA SER A 424 4.69 -4.24 7.27
C SER A 424 5.95 -3.73 6.58
N LEU A 425 6.12 -4.05 5.29
CA LEU A 425 7.33 -3.72 4.53
C LEU A 425 7.39 -2.25 4.10
N LEU A 426 6.24 -1.60 3.87
CA LEU A 426 6.18 -0.15 3.69
C LEU A 426 6.52 0.59 4.99
N TRP A 427 6.13 0.04 6.14
CA TRP A 427 6.49 0.58 7.44
C TRP A 427 7.98 0.43 7.72
N ASN A 428 8.52 -0.79 7.59
CA ASN A 428 9.92 -1.13 7.82
C ASN A 428 10.50 -1.98 6.66
N PRO A 429 11.18 -1.34 5.69
CA PRO A 429 11.78 -2.03 4.53
C PRO A 429 12.93 -2.99 4.86
N GLU A 430 13.50 -2.92 6.05
CA GLU A 430 14.60 -3.79 6.49
C GLU A 430 14.11 -5.18 6.93
N LEU A 431 12.81 -5.38 7.09
CA LEU A 431 12.25 -6.69 7.40
C LEU A 431 12.47 -7.69 6.24
N ASP A 432 12.71 -8.95 6.59
CA ASP A 432 12.67 -10.04 5.64
C ASP A 432 11.20 -10.37 5.30
N GLY A 433 10.88 -10.39 4.01
CA GLY A 433 9.51 -10.61 3.56
C GLY A 433 8.99 -12.03 3.80
N ASN A 434 9.87 -13.02 3.80
CA ASN A 434 9.50 -14.42 4.08
C ASN A 434 9.21 -14.61 5.57
N ASP A 435 9.98 -13.95 6.44
CA ASP A 435 9.73 -13.96 7.88
C ASP A 435 8.36 -13.34 8.22
N VAL A 436 8.02 -12.21 7.59
CA VAL A 436 6.70 -11.56 7.75
C VAL A 436 5.57 -12.47 7.23
N LEU A 437 5.79 -13.12 6.09
CA LEU A 437 4.85 -14.08 5.51
C LEU A 437 4.61 -15.27 6.43
N GLU A 438 5.68 -15.88 6.94
CA GLU A 438 5.59 -17.06 7.79
C GLU A 438 4.98 -16.71 9.16
N GLU A 439 5.30 -15.55 9.74
CA GLU A 439 4.66 -15.06 10.96
C GLU A 439 3.14 -14.95 10.78
N PHE A 440 2.67 -14.34 9.68
CA PHE A 440 1.24 -14.26 9.41
C PHE A 440 0.63 -15.65 9.28
N ILE A 441 1.24 -16.55 8.50
CA ILE A 441 0.67 -17.87 8.25
C ILE A 441 0.55 -18.67 9.55
N GLN A 442 1.58 -18.65 10.39
CA GLN A 442 1.58 -19.36 11.67
C GLN A 442 0.53 -18.81 12.63
N LEU A 443 0.44 -17.48 12.78
CA LEU A 443 -0.50 -16.87 13.72
C LEU A 443 -1.95 -16.93 13.22
N HIS A 444 -2.16 -16.72 11.92
CA HIS A 444 -3.49 -16.62 11.31
C HIS A 444 -4.13 -17.99 11.04
N TYR A 445 -3.36 -18.95 10.50
CA TYR A 445 -3.86 -20.28 10.15
C TYR A 445 -3.53 -21.38 11.17
N GLN A 446 -2.66 -21.13 12.16
CA GLN A 446 -2.41 -22.05 13.28
C GLN A 446 -2.07 -23.48 12.82
N ASN A 447 -2.76 -24.52 13.30
CA ASN A 447 -2.49 -25.90 12.87
C ASN A 447 -2.68 -26.14 11.36
N SER A 448 -3.44 -25.27 10.68
CA SER A 448 -3.59 -25.26 9.21
C SER A 448 -2.44 -24.56 8.47
N ALA A 449 -1.45 -23.97 9.16
CA ALA A 449 -0.36 -23.19 8.57
C ALA A 449 0.48 -23.99 7.56
N LYS A 450 0.90 -25.20 7.93
CA LYS A 450 1.87 -25.96 7.14
C LYS A 450 1.40 -26.29 5.71
N PRO A 451 0.16 -26.77 5.46
CA PRO A 451 -0.32 -26.91 4.08
C PRO A 451 -0.43 -25.59 3.32
N ILE A 452 -0.77 -24.48 3.99
CA ILE A 452 -0.84 -23.15 3.36
C ILE A 452 0.56 -22.69 2.92
N SER A 453 1.58 -22.81 3.77
CA SER A 453 2.97 -22.50 3.37
C SER A 453 3.41 -23.37 2.18
N LYS A 454 3.09 -24.67 2.19
CA LYS A 454 3.40 -25.57 1.06
C LYS A 454 2.69 -25.17 -0.23
N TYR A 455 1.44 -24.72 -0.15
CA TYR A 455 0.71 -24.19 -1.30
C TYR A 455 1.42 -22.98 -1.88
N LEU A 456 1.77 -21.99 -1.05
CA LEU A 456 2.44 -20.76 -1.48
C LEU A 456 3.81 -21.06 -2.09
N THR A 457 4.63 -21.90 -1.47
CA THR A 457 5.91 -22.34 -2.04
C THR A 457 5.70 -22.99 -3.40
N MET A 458 4.74 -23.92 -3.52
CA MET A 458 4.49 -24.63 -4.76
C MET A 458 4.10 -23.70 -5.91
N ILE A 459 3.20 -22.73 -5.70
CA ILE A 459 2.76 -21.83 -6.77
C ILE A 459 3.89 -20.92 -7.25
N HIS A 460 4.76 -20.45 -6.34
CA HIS A 460 5.91 -19.61 -6.69
C HIS A 460 6.97 -20.43 -7.43
N ASP A 461 7.36 -21.59 -6.89
CA ASP A 461 8.34 -22.48 -7.51
C ASP A 461 7.91 -22.90 -8.92
N ASN A 462 6.63 -23.24 -9.08
CA ASN A 462 6.10 -23.63 -10.38
C ASN A 462 6.14 -22.47 -11.39
N ALA A 463 5.79 -21.25 -10.98
CA ALA A 463 5.87 -20.09 -11.87
C ALA A 463 7.31 -19.79 -12.30
N ILE A 464 8.27 -19.87 -11.37
CA ILE A 464 9.70 -19.71 -11.65
C ILE A 464 10.20 -20.79 -12.62
N GLN A 465 9.88 -22.07 -12.37
CA GLN A 465 10.29 -23.20 -13.21
C GLN A 465 9.70 -23.13 -14.63
N ARG A 466 8.56 -22.46 -14.80
CA ARG A 466 7.93 -22.25 -16.11
C ARG A 466 8.48 -21.04 -16.86
N GLU A 467 9.40 -20.28 -16.25
CA GLU A 467 10.05 -19.10 -16.84
C GLU A 467 9.03 -18.07 -17.35
N VAL A 468 7.93 -17.87 -16.61
CA VAL A 468 6.90 -16.90 -16.98
C VAL A 468 7.25 -15.47 -16.55
N HIS A 469 6.72 -14.47 -17.26
CA HIS A 469 6.94 -13.05 -16.96
C HIS A 469 5.61 -12.25 -16.91
N PRO A 470 4.68 -12.59 -16.00
CA PRO A 470 3.37 -11.94 -15.92
C PRO A 470 3.49 -10.44 -15.63
N ASN A 471 2.59 -9.62 -16.18
CA ASN A 471 2.35 -8.26 -15.68
C ASN A 471 1.24 -8.29 -14.59
N CYS A 472 0.47 -7.22 -14.43
CA CYS A 472 -0.68 -7.17 -13.54
C CYS A 472 -2.04 -7.54 -14.21
N PHE A 473 -2.03 -8.04 -15.44
CA PHE A 473 -3.21 -8.54 -16.17
C PHE A 473 -3.13 -10.01 -16.66
N PRO A 474 -2.40 -10.93 -16.00
CA PRO A 474 -2.12 -12.24 -16.58
C PRO A 474 -3.33 -13.17 -16.56
N SER A 475 -3.38 -14.07 -17.53
CA SER A 475 -4.19 -15.29 -17.52
C SER A 475 -3.60 -16.36 -16.58
N ALA A 476 -4.36 -17.43 -16.32
CA ALA A 476 -3.90 -18.58 -15.52
C ALA A 476 -2.60 -19.20 -16.07
N LYS A 477 -2.48 -19.31 -17.39
CA LYS A 477 -1.27 -19.86 -18.03
C LYS A 477 -0.05 -18.95 -17.82
N GLU A 478 -0.25 -17.64 -17.88
CA GLU A 478 0.83 -16.63 -17.75
C GLU A 478 1.36 -16.50 -16.31
N VAL A 479 0.64 -17.03 -15.32
CA VAL A 479 1.14 -17.23 -13.95
C VAL A 479 1.61 -18.68 -13.70
N GLY A 480 1.77 -19.47 -14.76
CA GLY A 480 2.30 -20.83 -14.71
C GLY A 480 1.28 -21.91 -14.30
N LEU A 481 -0.01 -21.60 -14.17
CA LEU A 481 -1.00 -22.58 -13.73
C LEU A 481 -1.47 -23.48 -14.88
N ASP A 482 -1.59 -24.77 -14.57
CA ASP A 482 -2.32 -25.76 -15.34
C ASP A 482 -3.25 -26.58 -14.42
N LEU A 483 -3.96 -27.56 -14.97
CA LEU A 483 -4.94 -28.35 -14.22
C LEU A 483 -4.28 -29.21 -13.13
N GLU A 484 -3.05 -29.68 -13.34
CA GLU A 484 -2.34 -30.50 -12.36
C GLU A 484 -1.96 -29.68 -11.14
N ILE A 485 -1.31 -28.53 -11.37
CA ILE A 485 -0.92 -27.60 -10.31
C ILE A 485 -2.15 -27.07 -9.56
N SER A 486 -3.24 -26.78 -10.28
CA SER A 486 -4.48 -26.28 -9.68
C SER A 486 -5.14 -27.32 -8.76
N LYS A 487 -5.17 -28.60 -9.16
CA LYS A 487 -5.69 -29.69 -8.32
C LYS A 487 -4.84 -29.89 -7.08
N LYS A 488 -3.51 -29.94 -7.24
CA LYS A 488 -2.58 -30.05 -6.11
C LYS A 488 -2.71 -28.87 -5.15
N GLY A 489 -2.99 -27.68 -5.68
CA GLY A 489 -3.28 -26.51 -4.87
C GLY A 489 -4.52 -26.68 -4.01
N LEU A 490 -5.63 -27.15 -4.59
CA LEU A 490 -6.85 -27.46 -3.84
C LEU A 490 -6.62 -28.57 -2.79
N ASP A 491 -5.78 -29.57 -3.08
CA ASP A 491 -5.45 -30.64 -2.12
C ASP A 491 -4.72 -30.11 -0.86
N TYR A 492 -3.89 -29.08 -1.00
CA TYR A 492 -3.29 -28.43 0.18
C TYR A 492 -4.33 -27.68 1.02
N PHE A 493 -5.30 -27.02 0.39
CA PHE A 493 -6.41 -26.40 1.13
C PHE A 493 -7.30 -27.43 1.81
N ASN A 494 -7.56 -28.59 1.18
CA ASN A 494 -8.29 -29.68 1.83
C ASN A 494 -7.56 -30.19 3.08
N GLN A 495 -6.23 -30.39 2.99
CA GLN A 495 -5.41 -30.73 4.17
C GLN A 495 -5.46 -29.62 5.24
N ALA A 496 -5.41 -28.35 4.86
CA ALA A 496 -5.53 -27.23 5.80
C ALA A 496 -6.90 -27.24 6.51
N LEU A 497 -7.99 -27.55 5.79
CA LEU A 497 -9.35 -27.63 6.35
C LEU A 497 -9.53 -28.80 7.32
N GLU A 498 -8.83 -29.92 7.10
CA GLU A 498 -8.82 -31.06 8.02
C GLU A 498 -8.07 -30.75 9.32
N LEU A 499 -7.06 -29.88 9.26
CA LEU A 499 -6.25 -29.44 10.40
C LEU A 499 -6.81 -28.23 11.15
N ALA A 500 -7.93 -27.66 10.70
CA ALA A 500 -8.50 -26.48 11.32
C ALA A 500 -9.16 -26.82 12.66
N ASP A 501 -8.60 -26.32 13.76
CA ASP A 501 -9.02 -26.70 15.13
C ASP A 501 -10.41 -26.17 15.53
N ASN A 502 -10.87 -25.10 14.88
CA ASN A 502 -12.13 -24.43 15.23
C ASN A 502 -12.75 -23.73 14.01
N HIS A 503 -13.99 -23.27 14.18
CA HIS A 503 -14.74 -22.59 13.12
C HIS A 503 -14.05 -21.31 12.61
N THR A 504 -13.30 -20.59 13.45
CA THR A 504 -12.59 -19.37 13.06
C THR A 504 -11.41 -19.68 12.14
N VAL A 505 -10.53 -20.61 12.53
CA VAL A 505 -9.42 -21.07 11.69
C VAL A 505 -9.94 -21.66 10.38
N ARG A 506 -11.01 -22.48 10.47
CA ARG A 506 -11.66 -23.04 9.29
C ARG A 506 -12.15 -21.95 8.34
N ALA A 507 -12.80 -20.91 8.86
CA ALA A 507 -13.31 -19.82 8.04
C ALA A 507 -12.19 -19.06 7.30
N ARG A 508 -11.03 -18.88 7.94
CA ARG A 508 -9.85 -18.27 7.32
C ARG A 508 -9.31 -19.12 6.17
N VAL A 509 -9.21 -20.44 6.37
CA VAL A 509 -8.79 -21.38 5.32
C VAL A 509 -9.80 -21.42 4.18
N GLU A 510 -11.10 -21.44 4.48
CA GLU A 510 -12.17 -21.42 3.48
C GLU A 510 -12.09 -20.15 2.60
N LYS A 511 -11.92 -18.96 3.20
CA LYS A 511 -11.71 -17.71 2.46
C LYS A 511 -10.47 -17.78 1.56
N ALA A 512 -9.34 -18.24 2.10
CA ALA A 512 -8.09 -18.37 1.35
C ALA A 512 -8.18 -19.38 0.20
N SER A 513 -9.02 -20.41 0.32
CA SER A 513 -9.16 -21.48 -0.68
C SER A 513 -9.87 -21.05 -1.97
N ILE A 514 -10.55 -19.90 -1.99
CA ILE A 514 -11.30 -19.39 -3.15
C ILE A 514 -10.42 -19.39 -4.41
N CYS A 515 -9.14 -19.01 -4.28
CA CYS A 515 -8.22 -18.94 -5.40
C CYS A 515 -7.88 -20.31 -6.01
N ALA A 516 -7.86 -21.38 -5.21
CA ALA A 516 -7.61 -22.73 -5.71
C ALA A 516 -8.80 -23.24 -6.54
N TYR A 517 -10.04 -22.97 -6.10
CA TYR A 517 -11.21 -23.27 -6.92
C TYR A 517 -11.22 -22.48 -8.22
N LYS A 518 -10.89 -21.18 -8.15
CA LYS A 518 -10.78 -20.32 -9.34
C LYS A 518 -9.77 -20.86 -10.34
N ALA A 519 -8.59 -21.29 -9.87
CA ALA A 519 -7.56 -21.89 -10.71
C ALA A 519 -8.06 -23.14 -11.44
N ILE A 520 -8.79 -24.04 -10.77
CA ILE A 520 -9.38 -25.24 -11.40
C ILE A 520 -10.46 -24.86 -12.43
N ILE A 521 -11.28 -23.84 -12.17
CA ILE A 521 -12.29 -23.37 -13.12
C ILE A 521 -11.62 -22.91 -14.42
N LEU A 522 -10.53 -22.14 -14.33
CA LEU A 522 -9.85 -21.59 -15.49
C LEU A 522 -8.93 -22.58 -16.21
N THR A 523 -8.34 -23.55 -15.50
CA THR A 523 -7.44 -24.55 -16.11
C THR A 523 -8.14 -25.85 -16.51
N GLY A 524 -9.34 -26.09 -15.98
CA GLY A 524 -10.09 -27.35 -16.10
C GLY A 524 -11.27 -27.29 -17.06
N GLU A 525 -11.17 -26.59 -18.19
CA GLU A 525 -12.24 -26.49 -19.20
C GLU A 525 -12.70 -27.87 -19.71
N ASN A 526 -11.77 -28.83 -19.79
CA ASN A 526 -12.02 -30.20 -20.24
C ASN A 526 -12.42 -31.17 -19.11
N LEU A 527 -12.71 -30.67 -17.91
CA LEU A 527 -13.21 -31.53 -16.82
C LEU A 527 -14.59 -32.09 -17.17
N GLU A 528 -14.86 -33.30 -16.67
CA GLU A 528 -16.20 -33.89 -16.73
C GLU A 528 -17.26 -32.91 -16.19
N LYS A 529 -18.35 -32.74 -16.94
CA LYS A 529 -19.37 -31.71 -16.70
C LYS A 529 -19.87 -31.65 -15.26
N GLU A 530 -20.18 -32.79 -14.65
CA GLU A 530 -20.66 -32.85 -13.27
C GLU A 530 -19.59 -32.50 -12.24
N LYS A 531 -18.32 -32.85 -12.49
CA LYS A 531 -17.20 -32.46 -11.62
C LYS A 531 -16.97 -30.95 -11.71
N ARG A 532 -16.97 -30.39 -12.92
CA ARG A 532 -16.81 -28.96 -13.15
C ARG A 532 -17.93 -28.16 -12.47
N LYS A 533 -19.18 -28.61 -12.61
CA LYS A 533 -20.34 -27.99 -11.95
C LYS A 533 -20.22 -27.97 -10.42
N LYS A 534 -19.72 -29.05 -9.80
CA LYS A 534 -19.48 -29.10 -8.34
C LYS A 534 -18.43 -28.08 -7.90
N ILE A 535 -17.32 -27.96 -8.63
CA ILE A 535 -16.27 -26.97 -8.36
C ILE A 535 -16.82 -25.54 -8.46
N ILE A 536 -17.59 -25.25 -9.51
CA ILE A 536 -18.19 -23.92 -9.73
C ILE A 536 -19.19 -23.57 -8.62
N ASN A 537 -20.05 -24.51 -8.22
CA ASN A 537 -20.99 -24.29 -7.14
C ASN A 537 -20.29 -24.04 -5.79
N GLN A 538 -19.22 -24.77 -5.51
CA GLN A 538 -18.43 -24.58 -4.29
C GLN A 538 -17.71 -23.22 -4.31
N TYR A 539 -17.12 -22.84 -5.44
CA TYR A 539 -16.51 -21.52 -5.64
C TYR A 539 -17.51 -20.39 -5.38
N ILE A 540 -18.69 -20.43 -6.01
CA ILE A 540 -19.70 -19.39 -5.85
C ILE A 540 -20.17 -19.34 -4.38
N SER A 541 -20.42 -20.49 -3.75
CA SER A 541 -20.85 -20.54 -2.36
C SER A 541 -19.84 -19.90 -1.41
N LEU A 542 -18.53 -20.14 -1.60
CA LEU A 542 -17.48 -19.52 -0.81
C LEU A 542 -17.37 -18.02 -1.11
N ALA A 543 -17.39 -17.64 -2.39
CA ALA A 543 -17.31 -16.24 -2.80
C ALA A 543 -18.47 -15.41 -2.25
N GLU A 544 -19.69 -15.94 -2.26
CA GLU A 544 -20.87 -15.32 -1.62
C GLU A 544 -20.73 -15.27 -0.10
N LYS A 545 -20.29 -16.37 0.54
CA LYS A 545 -20.09 -16.45 2.00
C LYS A 545 -19.13 -15.38 2.51
N TYR A 546 -18.09 -15.06 1.75
CA TYR A 546 -17.05 -14.09 2.13
C TYR A 546 -17.22 -12.72 1.44
N ASN A 547 -18.39 -12.43 0.88
CA ASN A 547 -18.76 -11.13 0.31
C ASN A 547 -17.86 -10.66 -0.85
N MET A 548 -17.53 -11.55 -1.77
CA MET A 548 -16.84 -11.19 -3.01
C MET A 548 -17.70 -10.23 -3.85
N THR A 549 -17.18 -9.03 -4.12
CA THR A 549 -17.88 -7.99 -4.89
C THR A 549 -17.46 -7.92 -6.34
N HIS A 550 -16.18 -8.16 -6.64
CA HIS A 550 -15.60 -8.04 -7.97
C HIS A 550 -14.74 -9.25 -8.31
N ALA A 551 -14.89 -9.76 -9.53
CA ALA A 551 -14.03 -10.81 -10.07
C ALA A 551 -12.79 -10.24 -10.77
N SER A 552 -12.88 -9.03 -11.29
CA SER A 552 -11.81 -8.28 -11.95
C SER A 552 -12.07 -6.78 -11.80
N GLU A 553 -11.16 -5.93 -12.30
CA GLU A 553 -11.26 -4.47 -12.17
C GLU A 553 -12.56 -3.88 -12.71
N HIS A 554 -13.10 -4.47 -13.78
CA HIS A 554 -14.29 -3.99 -14.46
C HIS A 554 -15.45 -5.00 -14.47
N LYS A 555 -15.34 -6.12 -13.72
CA LYS A 555 -16.38 -7.16 -13.69
C LYS A 555 -16.85 -7.44 -12.27
N LEU A 556 -18.16 -7.26 -12.05
CA LEU A 556 -18.82 -7.63 -10.80
C LEU A 556 -18.80 -9.15 -10.62
N ALA A 557 -18.73 -9.59 -9.37
CA ALA A 557 -18.73 -11.01 -9.03
C ALA A 557 -20.01 -11.72 -9.52
N THR A 558 -21.17 -11.06 -9.40
CA THR A 558 -22.47 -11.60 -9.82
C THR A 558 -22.58 -11.83 -11.33
N GLU A 559 -21.99 -10.94 -12.14
CA GLU A 559 -21.88 -11.15 -13.60
C GLU A 559 -21.00 -12.36 -13.90
N TYR A 560 -19.83 -12.46 -13.26
CA TYR A 560 -18.93 -13.59 -13.44
C TYR A 560 -19.58 -14.92 -13.03
N PHE A 561 -20.33 -14.96 -11.92
CA PHE A 561 -21.03 -16.16 -11.46
C PHE A 561 -22.08 -16.63 -12.47
N THR A 562 -22.73 -15.70 -13.16
CA THR A 562 -23.69 -16.02 -14.23
C THR A 562 -22.96 -16.60 -15.44
N GLU A 563 -21.85 -15.99 -15.85
CA GLU A 563 -21.01 -16.44 -16.97
C GLU A 563 -20.53 -17.88 -16.80
N ILE A 564 -19.97 -18.23 -15.64
CA ILE A 564 -19.39 -19.56 -15.42
C ILE A 564 -20.42 -20.67 -15.19
N ARG A 565 -21.71 -20.34 -14.97
CA ARG A 565 -22.78 -21.34 -14.81
C ARG A 565 -23.31 -21.86 -16.15
N LEU A 566 -23.12 -21.08 -17.22
CA LEU A 566 -23.48 -21.43 -18.60
C LEU A 566 -22.48 -22.45 -19.16
#